data_AF-A0A6J6PV73-F1
#
_entry.id   AF-A0A6J6PV73-F1
#
_cell.length_a   1.000
_cell.length_b   1.000
_cell.length_c   1.000
_cell.angle_alpha   90.00
_cell.angle_beta   90.00
_cell.angle_gamma   90.00
#
_symmetry.space_group_name_H-M   'P 1'
#
loop_
_entity.id
_entity.type
_entity.pdbx_description
1 polymer ?
#
loop_
_entity_poly.entity_id
_entity_poly.type
_entity_poly.pdbx_seq_one_letter_code
_entity_poly.pdbx_strand_id
1 'polypeptide(L)' 'MTYNRFIQGLKSAGVEVDRRILSELATNDPAAFAALVEVARKHVVNA' A
#
# COMPACT_ATOMS: atom_id res chain seq x y z
N MET A 1 -5.22 5.91 6.48
CA MET A 1 -5.01 4.46 6.74
C MET A 1 -3.73 4.33 7.54
N THR A 2 -3.70 3.51 8.59
CA THR A 2 -2.44 3.26 9.32
C THR A 2 -1.52 2.38 8.48
N TYR A 3 -0.21 2.50 8.69
CA TYR A 3 0.78 1.71 7.94
C TYR A 3 0.52 0.19 8.03
N ASN A 4 0.15 -0.32 9.21
CA ASN A 4 -0.17 -1.74 9.38
C ASN A 4 -1.36 -2.17 8.50
N ARG A 5 -2.44 -1.36 8.47
CA ARG A 5 -3.61 -1.62 7.61
C ARG A 5 -3.29 -1.51 6.13
N PHE A 6 -2.38 -0.61 5.75
CA PHE A 6 -1.89 -0.50 4.38
C PHE A 6 -1.16 -1.76 3.94
N ILE A 7 -0.16 -2.20 4.71
CA ILE A 7 0.60 -3.41 4.41
C ILE A 7 -0.28 -4.65 4.43
N GLN A 8 -1.25 -4.73 5.35
CA GLN A 8 -2.25 -5.79 5.36
C GLN A 8 -3.04 -5.82 4.04
N GLY A 9 -3.56 -4.67 3.60
CA GLY A 9 -4.32 -4.58 2.35
C GLY A 9 -3.50 -4.97 1.12
N LEU A 10 -2.24 -4.53 1.03
CA LEU A 10 -1.35 -4.93 -0.06
C LEU A 10 -1.07 -6.43 -0.06
N LYS A 11 -0.81 -7.01 1.11
CA LYS A 11 -0.60 -8.46 1.26
C LYS A 11 -1.86 -9.25 0.86
N SER A 12 -3.04 -8.78 1.26
CA SER A 12 -4.33 -9.37 0.89
C SER A 12 -4.65 -9.26 -0.60
N ALA A 13 -4.13 -8.22 -1.26
CA ALA A 13 -4.19 -8.07 -2.71
C ALA A 13 -3.13 -8.90 -3.47
N GLY A 14 -2.27 -9.65 -2.76
CA GLY A 14 -1.17 -10.41 -3.36
C GLY A 14 -0.03 -9.53 -3.88
N VAL A 15 0.05 -8.28 -3.45
CA VAL A 15 1.07 -7.32 -3.87
C VAL A 15 2.26 -7.41 -2.91
N GLU A 16 3.36 -7.99 -3.40
CA GLU A 16 4.64 -7.96 -2.70
C GLU A 16 5.32 -6.60 -2.89
N VAL A 17 5.70 -5.96 -1.77
CA VAL A 17 6.36 -4.66 -1.76
C VAL A 17 7.60 -4.68 -0.88
N ASP A 18 8.73 -4.23 -1.43
CA ASP A 18 9.89 -3.84 -0.62
C ASP A 18 9.60 -2.48 0.01
N ARG A 19 9.75 -2.41 1.35
CA ARG A 19 9.48 -1.20 2.14
C ARG A 19 10.40 -0.02 1.76
N ARG A 20 11.61 -0.29 1.28
CA ARG A 20 12.53 0.76 0.81
C ARG A 20 12.00 1.39 -0.48
N ILE A 21 11.68 0.55 -1.47
CA ILE A 21 11.07 0.99 -2.74
C ILE A 21 9.76 1.74 -2.46
N LEU A 22 8.94 1.25 -1.53
CA LEU A 22 7.68 1.88 -1.17
C LEU A 22 7.88 3.31 -0.61
N SER A 23 8.90 3.52 0.22
CA SER A 23 9.23 4.84 0.78
C SER A 23 9.76 5.79 -0.29
N GLU A 24 10.57 5.28 -1.20
CA GLU A 24 11.09 6.05 -2.33
C GLU A 24 9.96 6.44 -3.30
N LEU A 25 9.07 5.48 -3.62
CA LEU A 25 7.90 5.69 -4.44
C LEU A 25 6.96 6.73 -3.81
N ALA A 26 6.72 6.66 -2.50
CA ALA A 26 5.90 7.64 -1.80
C ALA A 26 6.48 9.08 -1.88
N THR A 27 7.80 9.20 -2.00
CA THR A 27 8.51 10.49 -2.06
C THR A 27 8.58 11.02 -3.49
N ASN A 28 8.88 10.15 -4.46
CA ASN A 28 9.19 10.53 -5.84
C ASN A 28 7.97 10.44 -6.79
N ASP A 29 6.99 9.58 -6.48
CA ASP A 29 5.77 9.40 -7.29
C ASP A 29 4.51 9.26 -6.41
N PRO A 30 3.95 10.39 -5.96
CA PRO A 30 2.73 10.41 -5.16
C PRO A 30 1.52 9.80 -5.88
N ALA A 31 1.46 9.84 -7.22
CA ALA A 31 0.35 9.33 -7.99
C ALA A 31 0.34 7.79 -8.00
N ALA A 32 1.50 7.17 -8.23
CA ALA A 32 1.65 5.72 -8.12
C ALA A 32 1.40 5.24 -6.68
N PHE A 33 1.88 5.98 -5.68
CA PHE A 33 1.61 5.67 -4.28
C PHE A 33 0.11 5.73 -3.95
N ALA A 34 -0.61 6.73 -4.47
CA ALA A 34 -2.07 6.83 -4.30
C ALA A 34 -2.81 5.62 -4.89
N ALA A 35 -2.38 5.11 -6.06
CA ALA A 35 -2.96 3.91 -6.64
C ALA A 35 -2.77 2.68 -5.74
N LEU A 36 -1.58 2.50 -5.15
CA LEU A 36 -1.32 1.42 -4.18
C LEU A 36 -2.19 1.55 -2.93
N VAL A 37 -2.38 2.77 -2.43
CA VAL A 37 -3.26 3.05 -1.29
C VAL A 37 -4.70 2.63 -1.58
N GLU A 38 -5.20 2.88 -2.79
CA GLU A 38 -6.55 2.45 -3.18
C GLU A 38 -6.67 0.94 -3.39
N VAL A 39 -5.65 0.29 -3.94
CA VAL A 39 -5.59 -1.18 -3.99
C VAL A 39 -5.66 -1.77 -2.59
N ALA A 40 -4.83 -1.27 -1.68
CA ALA A 40 -4.83 -1.71 -0.29
C ALA A 40 -6.16 -1.44 0.41
N ARG A 41 -6.79 -0.27 0.18
CA ARG A 41 -8.10 0.07 0.76
C ARG A 41 -9.18 -0.92 0.34
N LYS A 42 -9.18 -1.38 -0.91
CA LYS A 42 -10.15 -2.37 -1.40
C LYS A 42 -9.97 -3.75 -0.78
N HIS A 43 -8.77 -4.07 -0.28
CA HIS A 43 -8.40 -5.40 0.19
C HIS A 43 -8.09 -5.44 1.70
N VAL A 44 -8.18 -4.30 2.40
CA VAL A 44 -8.03 -4.28 3.85
C VAL A 44 -9.32 -4.82 4.47
N VAL A 45 -9.21 -5.95 5.17
CA VAL A 45 -10.35 -6.55 5.86
C VAL A 45 -10.66 -5.69 7.09
N ASN A 46 -11.82 -5.02 7.06
CA ASN A 46 -12.43 -4.48 8.27
C ASN A 46 -12.92 -5.66 9.09
N ALA A 47 -12.17 -5.97 10.14
CA ALA A 47 -12.68 -6.74 11.28
C ALA A 47 -13.27 -5.74 12.28
#